data_AF-A0A6A6KEK7-F1
#
_entry.id   AF-A0A6A6KEK7-F1
#
_cell.length_a   1.000
_cell.length_b   1.000
_cell.length_c   1.000
_cell.angle_alpha   90.00
_cell.angle_beta   90.00
_cell.angle_gamma   90.00
#
_symmetry.space_group_name_H-M   'P 1'
#
loop_
_entity.id
_entity.type
_entity.pdbx_description
1 polymer ?
#
loop_
_entity_poly.entity_id
_entity_poly.type
_entity_poly.pdbx_seq_one_letter_code
_entity_poly.pdbx_strand_id
1 'polypeptide(L)'
;MVEWKKLRDIRELRWTLSVRVPVLTSSQVGDAALSILHSMVAAHSDLDDAGEIVSPTPKVKRILSSPRCLPHIAQAMLSGEPGIVEAAAALLKAVVTRNPNAMIRLYSTGAFYFALAYPGSNLLSFAQLFAVTHVHQAFQCGEEAAISSSLPLAKRSVLGGLLPESLLYVLERSGPAAFAAAMVSDSDTPEII
;
A
#
# COMPACT_ATOMS: atom_id res chain seq x y z
N MET A 1 24.29 -21.15 -20.94
CA MET A 1 24.97 -21.90 -19.86
C MET A 1 24.91 -21.04 -18.62
N VAL A 2 24.38 -21.56 -17.49
CA VAL A 2 24.36 -20.82 -16.22
C VAL A 2 25.80 -20.73 -15.75
N GLU A 3 26.40 -19.53 -15.76
CA GLU A 3 27.75 -19.33 -15.24
C GLU A 3 27.77 -19.54 -13.73
N TRP A 4 28.77 -20.29 -13.27
CA TRP A 4 29.03 -20.50 -11.85
C TRP A 4 29.45 -19.17 -11.21
N LYS A 5 28.60 -18.61 -10.34
CA LYS A 5 28.91 -17.40 -9.56
C LYS A 5 29.61 -17.77 -8.25
N LYS A 6 30.59 -16.97 -7.83
CA LYS A 6 31.20 -17.16 -6.51
C LYS A 6 30.16 -16.88 -5.43
N LEU A 7 30.19 -17.65 -4.35
CA LEU A 7 29.25 -17.54 -3.22
C LEU A 7 29.17 -16.09 -2.68
N ARG A 8 30.32 -15.41 -2.63
CA ARG A 8 30.46 -14.01 -2.20
C ARG A 8 29.82 -12.99 -3.14
N ASP A 9 29.40 -13.36 -4.35
CA ASP A 9 28.78 -12.44 -5.30
C ASP A 9 27.25 -12.45 -5.14
N ILE A 10 26.70 -13.50 -4.55
CA ILE A 10 25.27 -13.64 -4.27
C ILE A 10 24.96 -12.97 -2.93
N ARG A 11 24.11 -11.93 -2.94
CA ARG A 11 23.85 -11.10 -1.75
C ARG A 11 23.03 -11.85 -0.70
N GLU A 12 22.07 -12.62 -1.15
CA GLU A 12 21.13 -13.42 -0.36
C GLU A 12 21.88 -14.49 0.44
N LEU A 13 22.84 -15.16 -0.21
CA LEU A 13 23.73 -16.14 0.40
C LEU A 13 24.70 -15.50 1.39
N ARG A 14 25.20 -14.29 1.08
CA ARG A 14 26.03 -13.55 2.04
C ARG A 14 25.26 -13.27 3.32
N TRP A 15 24.02 -12.83 3.25
CA TRP A 15 23.21 -12.56 4.45
C TRP A 15 22.86 -13.83 5.24
N THR A 16 22.51 -14.92 4.55
CA THR A 16 22.24 -16.20 5.23
C THR A 16 23.49 -16.85 5.84
N LEU A 17 24.66 -16.67 5.23
CA LEU A 17 25.93 -17.22 5.74
C LEU A 17 26.65 -16.31 6.73
N SER A 18 26.18 -15.06 6.89
CA SER A 18 26.67 -14.13 7.91
C SER A 18 26.11 -14.52 9.30
N VAL A 19 26.39 -15.74 9.74
CA VAL A 19 25.93 -16.27 11.03
C VAL A 19 26.86 -15.73 12.13
N ARG A 20 26.47 -14.60 12.71
CA ARG A 20 26.83 -14.21 14.08
C ARG A 20 25.56 -14.21 14.92
N VAL A 21 25.68 -14.12 16.25
CA VAL A 21 24.52 -13.90 17.14
C VAL A 21 23.77 -12.65 16.63
N PRO A 22 22.56 -12.80 16.08
CA PRO A 22 21.85 -11.68 15.50
C PRO A 22 21.35 -10.77 16.62
N VAL A 23 21.67 -9.47 16.54
CA VAL A 23 21.12 -8.46 17.48
C VAL A 23 19.63 -8.27 17.26
N LEU A 24 19.16 -8.45 16.02
CA LEU A 24 17.76 -8.34 15.61
C LEU A 24 17.36 -9.58 14.81
N THR A 25 16.14 -10.06 15.04
CA THR A 25 15.48 -11.08 14.21
C THR A 25 15.13 -10.51 12.84
N SER A 26 14.85 -11.39 11.86
CA SER A 26 14.47 -10.97 10.50
C SER A 26 13.23 -10.07 10.48
N SER A 27 12.24 -10.34 11.33
CA SER A 27 11.05 -9.51 11.47
C SER A 27 11.37 -8.14 12.05
N GLN A 28 12.17 -8.09 13.12
CA GLN A 28 12.61 -6.83 13.73
C GLN A 28 13.43 -5.95 12.78
N VAL A 29 14.24 -6.54 11.90
CA VAL A 29 14.94 -5.79 10.84
C VAL A 29 13.95 -5.17 9.87
N GLY A 30 12.90 -5.92 9.48
CA GLY A 30 11.81 -5.43 8.64
C GLY A 30 11.06 -4.27 9.28
N ASP A 31 10.67 -4.41 10.54
CA ASP A 31 9.98 -3.37 11.31
C ASP A 31 10.83 -2.11 11.45
N ALA A 32 12.11 -2.25 11.81
CA ALA A 32 13.03 -1.12 11.92
C ALA A 32 13.20 -0.41 10.57
N ALA A 33 13.35 -1.16 9.47
CA ALA A 33 13.48 -0.59 8.14
C ALA A 33 12.23 0.18 7.72
N LEU A 34 11.04 -0.40 7.90
CA LEU A 34 9.77 0.26 7.59
C LEU A 34 9.53 1.48 8.46
N SER A 35 9.86 1.40 9.76
CA SER A 35 9.77 2.54 10.68
C SER A 35 10.67 3.69 10.24
N ILE A 36 11.93 3.42 9.87
CA ILE A 36 12.86 4.46 9.38
C ILE A 36 12.30 5.11 8.11
N LEU A 37 11.84 4.31 7.14
CA LEU A 37 11.26 4.83 5.90
C LEU A 37 10.01 5.68 6.17
N HIS A 38 9.16 5.24 7.08
CA HIS A 38 7.97 5.98 7.49
C HIS A 38 8.34 7.32 8.15
N SER A 39 9.31 7.32 9.07
CA SER A 39 9.84 8.55 9.68
C SER A 39 10.44 9.50 8.65
N MET A 40 11.17 8.98 7.65
CA MET A 40 11.73 9.80 6.56
C MET A 40 10.63 10.43 5.71
N VAL A 41 9.53 9.73 5.45
CA VAL A 41 8.38 10.29 4.73
C VAL A 41 7.66 11.33 5.58
N ALA A 42 7.44 11.05 6.87
CA ALA A 42 6.75 11.97 7.79
C ALA A 42 7.55 13.26 8.07
N ALA A 43 8.89 13.18 8.07
CA ALA A 43 9.76 14.34 8.29
C ALA A 43 9.72 15.37 7.15
N HIS A 44 9.24 14.98 5.97
CA HIS A 44 9.11 15.89 4.82
C HIS A 44 7.63 16.13 4.55
N SER A 45 7.11 17.30 4.93
CA SER A 45 5.72 17.67 4.67
C SER A 45 5.45 17.77 3.16
N ASP A 46 4.29 17.28 2.75
CA ASP A 46 3.78 17.48 1.39
C ASP A 46 3.10 18.82 1.20
N LEU A 47 2.91 19.55 2.30
CA LEU A 47 2.30 20.87 2.34
C LEU A 47 3.33 21.90 2.75
N ASP A 48 3.23 23.07 2.10
CA ASP A 48 3.86 24.27 2.58
C ASP A 48 3.05 24.89 3.74
N ASP A 49 3.57 25.97 4.32
CA ASP A 49 2.91 26.70 5.41
C ASP A 49 1.55 27.31 5.00
N ALA A 50 1.26 27.39 3.70
CA ALA A 50 0.00 27.85 3.13
C ALA A 50 -1.01 26.71 2.86
N GLY A 51 -0.62 25.45 3.07
CA GLY A 51 -1.47 24.28 2.81
C GLY A 51 -1.52 23.85 1.33
N GLU A 52 -0.64 24.39 0.50
CA GLU A 52 -0.49 24.03 -0.91
C GLU A 52 0.49 22.87 -1.09
N ILE A 53 0.33 22.12 -2.18
CA ILE A 53 1.16 20.95 -2.45
C ILE A 53 2.58 21.40 -2.83
N VAL A 54 3.57 20.93 -2.07
CA VAL A 54 4.98 21.22 -2.33
C VAL A 54 5.41 20.61 -3.67
N SER A 55 5.73 21.48 -4.63
CA SER A 55 6.30 21.11 -5.92
C SER A 55 7.74 21.63 -6.03
N PRO A 56 8.74 20.76 -6.27
CA PRO A 56 8.63 19.34 -6.59
C PRO A 56 8.38 18.44 -5.36
N THR A 57 7.73 17.29 -5.58
CA THR A 57 7.47 16.28 -4.54
C THR A 57 8.75 15.93 -3.75
N PRO A 58 8.67 15.74 -2.42
CA PRO A 58 9.82 15.41 -1.59
C PRO A 58 10.68 14.27 -2.14
N LYS A 59 12.00 14.43 -2.04
CA LYS A 59 12.99 13.49 -2.61
C LYS A 59 12.77 12.05 -2.12
N VAL A 60 12.44 11.88 -0.84
CA VAL A 60 12.16 10.56 -0.24
C VAL A 60 10.99 9.88 -0.97
N LYS A 61 9.85 10.57 -1.10
CA LYS A 61 8.69 10.03 -1.82
C LYS A 61 9.01 9.72 -3.27
N ARG A 62 9.77 10.58 -3.96
CA ARG A 62 10.20 10.32 -5.35
C ARG A 62 11.02 9.04 -5.49
N ILE A 63 11.95 8.79 -4.56
CA ILE A 63 12.78 7.57 -4.56
C ILE A 63 11.92 6.33 -4.26
N LEU A 64 11.06 6.41 -3.25
CA LEU A 64 10.17 5.30 -2.89
C LEU A 64 9.12 4.99 -3.97
N SER A 65 8.70 6.00 -4.72
CA SER A 65 7.80 5.85 -5.89
C SER A 65 8.49 5.26 -7.12
N SER A 66 9.81 5.08 -7.09
CA SER A 66 10.54 4.50 -8.22
C SER A 66 10.13 3.05 -8.45
N PRO A 67 10.19 2.56 -9.71
CA PRO A 67 9.82 1.17 -10.02
C PRO A 67 10.74 0.14 -9.36
N ARG A 68 11.89 0.57 -8.82
CA ARG A 68 12.83 -0.29 -8.10
C ARG A 68 12.49 -0.44 -6.61
N CYS A 69 11.67 0.45 -6.05
CA CYS A 69 11.40 0.48 -4.61
C CYS A 69 9.94 0.17 -4.30
N LEU A 70 9.00 0.79 -5.02
CA LEU A 70 7.57 0.66 -4.75
C LEU A 70 7.08 -0.81 -4.72
N PRO A 71 7.48 -1.69 -5.66
CA PRO A 71 7.06 -3.09 -5.62
C PRO A 71 7.60 -3.85 -4.40
N HIS A 72 8.78 -3.50 -3.89
CA HIS A 72 9.34 -4.16 -2.71
C HIS A 72 8.60 -3.78 -1.42
N ILE A 73 8.09 -2.55 -1.33
CA ILE A 73 7.23 -2.15 -0.21
C ILE A 73 5.91 -2.93 -0.27
N ALA A 74 5.31 -3.07 -1.47
CA ALA A 74 4.11 -3.89 -1.64
C ALA A 74 4.36 -5.37 -1.30
N GLN A 75 5.50 -5.94 -1.72
CA GLN A 75 5.89 -7.31 -1.41
C GLN A 75 6.10 -7.56 0.09
N ALA A 76 6.44 -6.53 0.89
CA ALA A 76 6.57 -6.69 2.34
C ALA A 76 5.24 -7.11 3.00
N MET A 77 4.10 -6.83 2.37
CA MET A 77 2.78 -7.30 2.81
C MET A 77 2.60 -8.82 2.67
N LEU A 78 3.46 -9.50 1.90
CA LEU A 78 3.47 -10.96 1.77
C LEU A 78 4.30 -11.66 2.85
N SER A 79 4.83 -10.91 3.83
CA SER A 79 5.63 -11.48 4.93
C SER A 79 4.81 -12.35 5.88
N GLY A 80 3.50 -12.15 5.97
CA GLY A 80 2.61 -12.86 6.88
C GLY A 80 2.67 -12.38 8.34
N GLU A 81 3.62 -11.50 8.68
CA GLU A 81 3.78 -10.92 10.02
C GLU A 81 2.88 -9.67 10.17
N PRO A 82 1.94 -9.65 11.14
CA PRO A 82 0.95 -8.57 11.24
C PRO A 82 1.56 -7.16 11.34
N GLY A 83 2.64 -7.00 12.11
CA GLY A 83 3.30 -5.70 12.31
C GLY A 83 3.91 -5.14 11.02
N ILE A 84 4.64 -5.98 10.28
CA ILE A 84 5.28 -5.61 9.01
C ILE A 84 4.22 -5.26 7.97
N VAL A 85 3.18 -6.08 7.89
CA VAL A 85 2.08 -5.92 6.94
C VAL A 85 1.35 -4.58 7.17
N GLU A 86 1.05 -4.26 8.42
CA GLU A 86 0.41 -3.00 8.80
C GLU A 86 1.31 -1.80 8.52
N ALA A 87 2.59 -1.87 8.89
CA ALA A 87 3.56 -0.82 8.66
C ALA A 87 3.79 -0.56 7.16
N ALA A 88 3.80 -1.62 6.34
CA ALA A 88 3.91 -1.51 4.89
C ALA A 88 2.68 -0.81 4.28
N ALA A 89 1.47 -1.14 4.73
CA ALA A 89 0.24 -0.48 4.29
C ALA A 89 0.23 1.01 4.66
N ALA A 90 0.62 1.34 5.90
CA ALA A 90 0.74 2.71 6.37
C ALA A 90 1.77 3.51 5.56
N LEU A 91 2.93 2.91 5.26
CA LEU A 91 3.97 3.51 4.43
C LEU A 91 3.49 3.73 2.99
N LEU A 92 2.81 2.75 2.37
CA LEU A 92 2.23 2.91 1.04
C LEU A 92 1.21 4.05 1.02
N LYS A 93 0.35 4.15 2.04
CA LYS A 93 -0.60 5.27 2.17
C LYS A 93 0.16 6.60 2.19
N ALA A 94 1.18 6.71 3.02
CA ALA A 94 1.98 7.93 3.14
C ALA A 94 2.68 8.31 1.82
N VAL A 95 3.24 7.33 1.10
CA VAL A 95 3.94 7.57 -0.18
C VAL A 95 2.99 8.00 -1.30
N VAL A 96 1.78 7.43 -1.33
CA VAL A 96 0.79 7.62 -2.39
C VAL A 96 -0.08 8.86 -2.18
N THR A 97 -0.28 9.27 -0.92
CA THR A 97 -1.02 10.49 -0.57
C THR A 97 -0.37 11.70 -1.24
N ARG A 98 -1.16 12.44 -2.03
CA ARG A 98 -0.76 13.66 -2.77
C ARG A 98 0.41 13.43 -3.74
N ASN A 99 0.54 12.21 -4.27
CA ASN A 99 1.60 11.84 -5.22
C ASN A 99 1.01 11.09 -6.43
N PRO A 100 0.65 11.79 -7.52
CA PRO A 100 -0.03 11.18 -8.67
C PRO A 100 0.84 10.13 -9.37
N ASN A 101 2.17 10.32 -9.39
CA ASN A 101 3.10 9.39 -10.02
C ASN A 101 3.14 8.03 -9.32
N ALA A 102 3.09 8.02 -7.99
CA ALA A 102 3.02 6.78 -7.21
C ALA A 102 1.65 6.14 -7.33
N MET A 103 0.59 6.94 -7.27
CA MET A 103 -0.80 6.48 -7.35
C MET A 103 -1.05 5.63 -8.61
N ILE A 104 -0.67 6.13 -9.79
CA ILE A 104 -0.86 5.42 -11.06
C ILE A 104 -0.13 4.06 -11.07
N ARG A 105 1.05 3.99 -10.44
CA ARG A 105 1.89 2.79 -10.40
C ARG A 105 1.47 1.78 -9.34
N LEU A 106 0.66 2.17 -8.36
CA LEU A 106 0.29 1.28 -7.25
C LEU A 106 -0.49 0.05 -7.72
N TYR A 107 -1.32 0.18 -8.77
CA TYR A 107 -2.09 -0.96 -9.28
C TYR A 107 -1.18 -2.04 -9.86
N SER A 108 -0.11 -1.65 -10.57
CA SER A 108 0.79 -2.62 -11.22
C SER A 108 1.72 -3.35 -10.25
N THR A 109 1.82 -2.92 -8.99
CA THR A 109 2.61 -3.64 -7.98
C THR A 109 1.85 -4.81 -7.35
N GLY A 110 0.53 -4.89 -7.52
CA GLY A 110 -0.31 -5.91 -6.89
C GLY A 110 -0.66 -5.63 -5.43
N ALA A 111 -0.36 -4.43 -4.89
CA ALA A 111 -0.60 -4.09 -3.49
C ALA A 111 -2.06 -4.33 -3.03
N PHE A 112 -3.04 -4.05 -3.89
CA PHE A 112 -4.47 -4.31 -3.60
C PHE A 112 -4.77 -5.80 -3.43
N TYR A 113 -4.22 -6.66 -4.29
CA TYR A 113 -4.39 -8.10 -4.17
C TYR A 113 -3.70 -8.64 -2.92
N PHE A 114 -2.50 -8.16 -2.60
CA PHE A 114 -1.79 -8.58 -1.39
C PHE A 114 -2.54 -8.15 -0.11
N ALA A 115 -3.18 -6.98 -0.12
CA ALA A 115 -4.00 -6.50 0.98
C ALA A 115 -5.25 -7.39 1.19
N LEU A 116 -5.92 -7.78 0.10
CA LEU A 116 -7.13 -8.62 0.16
C LEU A 116 -6.82 -10.10 0.45
N ALA A 117 -5.64 -10.58 0.10
CA ALA A 117 -5.20 -11.94 0.39
C ALA A 117 -4.73 -12.14 1.84
N TYR A 118 -4.56 -11.05 2.61
CA TYR A 118 -4.05 -11.13 3.96
C TYR A 118 -5.12 -11.64 4.94
N PRO A 119 -4.87 -12.74 5.68
CA PRO A 119 -5.88 -13.39 6.51
C PRO A 119 -6.03 -12.78 7.92
N GLY A 120 -5.26 -11.75 8.27
CA GLY A 120 -5.29 -11.17 9.61
C GLY A 120 -6.39 -10.13 9.79
N SER A 121 -6.68 -9.79 11.05
CA SER A 121 -7.75 -8.85 11.43
C SER A 121 -7.30 -7.38 11.55
N ASN A 122 -6.00 -7.09 11.46
CA ASN A 122 -5.42 -5.75 11.53
C ASN A 122 -5.58 -4.99 10.20
N LEU A 123 -6.84 -4.80 9.78
CA LEU A 123 -7.18 -4.26 8.45
C LEU A 123 -7.27 -2.73 8.39
N LEU A 124 -7.12 -2.03 9.52
CA LEU A 124 -7.32 -0.58 9.58
C LEU A 124 -6.38 0.19 8.64
N SER A 125 -5.10 -0.17 8.60
CA SER A 125 -4.12 0.49 7.74
C SER A 125 -4.39 0.25 6.25
N PHE A 126 -4.94 -0.92 5.88
CA PHE A 126 -5.41 -1.18 4.52
C PHE A 126 -6.66 -0.38 4.19
N ALA A 127 -7.63 -0.32 5.10
CA ALA A 127 -8.84 0.46 4.90
C ALA A 127 -8.51 1.94 4.68
N GLN A 128 -7.54 2.48 5.43
CA GLN A 128 -7.05 3.84 5.22
C GLN A 128 -6.33 4.01 3.86
N LEU A 129 -5.55 3.03 3.44
CA LEU A 129 -4.92 3.02 2.11
C LEU A 129 -5.99 3.00 1.01
N PHE A 130 -7.00 2.14 1.13
CA PHE A 130 -8.12 2.03 0.20
C PHE A 130 -8.93 3.32 0.15
N ALA A 131 -9.27 3.93 1.28
CA ALA A 131 -9.99 5.20 1.31
C ALA A 131 -9.28 6.28 0.48
N VAL A 132 -7.96 6.39 0.59
CA VAL A 132 -7.15 7.38 -0.17
C VAL A 132 -7.05 7.02 -1.65
N THR A 133 -6.99 5.74 -2.00
CA THR A 133 -6.66 5.30 -3.37
C THR A 133 -7.88 5.03 -4.23
N HIS A 134 -8.98 4.54 -3.65
CA HIS A 134 -10.06 3.91 -4.39
C HIS A 134 -10.78 4.86 -5.35
N VAL A 135 -10.89 6.17 -5.08
CA VAL A 135 -11.49 7.19 -5.99
C VAL A 135 -10.43 7.99 -6.75
N HIS A 136 -9.24 8.16 -6.18
CA HIS A 136 -8.18 8.99 -6.77
C HIS A 136 -7.40 8.28 -7.86
N GLN A 137 -7.41 6.95 -7.83
CA GLN A 137 -6.84 6.15 -8.88
C GLN A 137 -7.94 5.88 -9.91
N ALA A 138 -8.09 6.75 -10.91
CA ALA A 138 -9.04 6.50 -11.98
C ALA A 138 -8.59 5.26 -12.77
N PHE A 139 -9.45 4.24 -12.86
CA PHE A 139 -9.25 3.10 -13.74
C PHE A 139 -9.28 3.63 -15.18
N GLN A 140 -8.17 3.53 -15.92
CA GLN A 140 -8.05 3.94 -17.32
C GLN A 140 -8.78 2.96 -18.27
N CYS A 141 -9.99 2.51 -17.94
CA CYS A 141 -10.84 1.86 -18.93
C CYS A 141 -11.64 2.95 -19.65
N GLY A 142 -10.98 3.57 -20.62
CA GLY A 142 -11.63 4.43 -21.60
C GLY A 142 -11.91 5.87 -21.16
N GLU A 143 -12.04 6.70 -22.18
CA GLU A 143 -12.19 8.16 -22.21
C GLU A 143 -13.41 8.74 -21.45
N GLU A 144 -14.16 7.90 -20.70
CA GLU A 144 -15.43 8.25 -20.04
C GLU A 144 -15.29 8.52 -18.52
N ALA A 145 -14.17 8.15 -17.91
CA ALA A 145 -13.99 8.24 -16.45
C ALA A 145 -13.77 9.67 -15.93
N ALA A 146 -13.43 10.62 -16.80
CA ALA A 146 -13.20 12.03 -16.43
C ALA A 146 -14.48 12.89 -16.42
N ILE A 147 -15.63 12.37 -16.88
CA ILE A 147 -16.83 13.19 -17.14
C ILE A 147 -18.04 12.84 -16.24
N SER A 148 -18.00 11.76 -15.46
CA SER A 148 -19.26 11.20 -14.94
C SER A 148 -19.30 11.04 -13.42
N SER A 149 -19.74 12.12 -12.75
CA SER A 149 -20.46 11.98 -11.47
C SER A 149 -21.70 11.08 -11.56
N SER A 150 -22.10 10.70 -12.78
CA SER A 150 -23.23 9.84 -13.13
C SER A 150 -22.91 8.34 -13.26
N LEU A 151 -21.64 7.91 -13.20
CA LEU A 151 -21.30 6.49 -13.26
C LEU A 151 -21.38 5.82 -11.87
N PRO A 152 -21.79 4.53 -11.79
CA PRO A 152 -21.78 3.75 -10.56
C PRO A 152 -20.41 3.76 -9.87
N LEU A 153 -20.40 3.71 -8.53
CA LEU A 153 -19.17 3.78 -7.73
C LEU A 153 -18.20 2.65 -8.09
N ALA A 154 -18.73 1.47 -8.42
CA ALA A 154 -17.95 0.33 -8.91
C ALA A 154 -17.14 0.64 -10.19
N LYS A 155 -17.62 1.52 -11.08
CA LYS A 155 -16.88 1.91 -12.30
C LYS A 155 -15.90 3.06 -12.08
N ARG A 156 -16.09 3.82 -11.00
CA ARG A 156 -15.21 4.93 -10.62
C ARG A 156 -14.05 4.45 -9.75
N SER A 157 -14.20 3.30 -9.09
CA SER A 157 -13.22 2.77 -8.17
C SER A 157 -12.32 1.70 -8.76
N VAL A 158 -11.01 1.76 -8.46
CA VAL A 158 -10.06 0.64 -8.74
C VAL A 158 -10.47 -0.65 -8.06
N LEU A 159 -11.13 -0.52 -6.91
CA LEU A 159 -11.56 -1.67 -6.12
C LEU A 159 -12.89 -2.25 -6.60
N GLY A 160 -13.60 -1.61 -7.55
CA GLY A 160 -14.90 -2.09 -8.03
C GLY A 160 -14.87 -3.41 -8.79
N GLY A 161 -13.71 -3.83 -9.29
CA GLY A 161 -13.51 -5.18 -9.82
C GLY A 161 -13.08 -6.22 -8.78
N LEU A 162 -12.73 -5.78 -7.57
CA LEU A 162 -12.16 -6.63 -6.51
C LEU A 162 -13.08 -6.81 -5.30
N LEU A 163 -13.93 -5.82 -5.03
CA LEU A 163 -14.83 -5.77 -3.89
C LEU A 163 -16.28 -5.54 -4.34
N PRO A 164 -17.27 -6.10 -3.62
CA PRO A 164 -18.68 -5.74 -3.76
C PRO A 164 -18.91 -4.22 -3.64
N GLU A 165 -19.88 -3.71 -4.40
CA GLU A 165 -20.20 -2.27 -4.42
C GLU A 165 -20.68 -1.75 -3.05
N SER A 166 -21.30 -2.62 -2.27
CA SER A 166 -21.70 -2.33 -0.89
C SER A 166 -20.55 -1.97 0.03
N LEU A 167 -19.46 -2.73 -0.02
CA LEU A 167 -18.26 -2.47 0.77
C LEU A 167 -17.57 -1.17 0.34
N LEU A 168 -17.64 -0.83 -0.95
CA LEU A 168 -17.17 0.47 -1.43
C LEU A 168 -18.03 1.62 -0.88
N TYR A 169 -19.34 1.42 -0.81
CA TYR A 169 -20.24 2.41 -0.22
C TYR A 169 -19.99 2.62 1.28
N VAL A 170 -19.73 1.55 2.03
CA VAL A 170 -19.32 1.62 3.43
C VAL A 170 -18.00 2.40 3.58
N LEU A 171 -17.03 2.14 2.70
CA LEU A 171 -15.75 2.85 2.71
C LEU A 171 -15.91 4.35 2.44
N GLU A 172 -16.77 4.74 1.48
CA GLU A 172 -16.98 6.14 1.11
C GLU A 172 -17.82 6.90 2.15
N ARG A 173 -18.89 6.28 2.69
CA ARG A 173 -19.84 6.96 3.59
C ARG A 173 -19.50 6.82 5.07
N SER A 174 -19.09 5.63 5.51
CA SER A 174 -18.85 5.31 6.93
C SER A 174 -17.36 5.36 7.29
N GLY A 175 -16.48 5.37 6.28
CA GLY A 175 -15.05 5.55 6.44
C GLY A 175 -14.26 4.25 6.69
N PRO A 176 -12.93 4.36 6.81
CA PRO A 176 -12.02 3.20 6.82
C PRO A 176 -12.17 2.33 8.09
N ALA A 177 -12.50 2.91 9.24
CA ALA A 177 -12.69 2.15 10.47
C ALA A 177 -13.93 1.25 10.39
N ALA A 178 -15.03 1.77 9.84
CA ALA A 178 -16.26 1.01 9.63
C ALA A 178 -16.06 -0.09 8.59
N PHE A 179 -15.32 0.19 7.51
CA PHE A 179 -14.95 -0.82 6.52
C PHE A 179 -14.12 -1.97 7.13
N ALA A 180 -13.10 -1.64 7.94
CA ALA A 180 -12.27 -2.66 8.58
C ALA A 180 -13.12 -3.52 9.56
N ALA A 181 -14.02 -2.89 10.31
CA ALA A 181 -14.94 -3.61 11.19
C ALA A 181 -15.90 -4.51 10.40
N ALA A 182 -16.44 -4.03 9.29
CA ALA A 182 -17.32 -4.79 8.40
C ALA A 182 -16.62 -6.02 7.77
N MET A 183 -15.34 -5.90 7.44
CA MET A 183 -14.53 -7.00 6.89
C MET A 183 -14.14 -8.07 7.93
N VAL A 184 -13.99 -7.68 9.20
CA VAL A 184 -13.65 -8.60 10.30
C VAL A 184 -14.89 -9.20 10.95
N SER A 185 -16.01 -8.47 10.90
CA SER A 185 -17.28 -8.90 11.44
C SER A 185 -17.87 -10.01 10.57
N ASP A 186 -18.33 -11.07 11.22
CA ASP A 186 -19.08 -12.19 10.62
C ASP A 186 -20.53 -11.75 10.32
N SER A 187 -20.66 -10.62 9.62
CA SER A 187 -21.94 -9.95 9.42
C SER A 187 -22.65 -10.52 8.20
N ASP A 188 -23.65 -11.37 8.46
CA ASP A 188 -24.80 -11.60 7.57
C ASP A 188 -25.67 -10.32 7.51
N THR A 189 -25.08 -9.17 7.18
CA THR A 189 -25.85 -7.95 6.92
C THR A 189 -26.25 -7.96 5.44
N PRO A 190 -27.55 -7.76 5.11
CA PRO A 190 -28.03 -7.80 3.73
C PRO A 190 -27.41 -6.70 2.86
N GLU A 191 -26.78 -5.71 3.48
CA GLU A 191 -26.03 -4.67 2.80
C GLU A 191 -24.68 -5.16 2.28
N ILE A 192 -24.05 -6.19 2.87
CA ILE A 192 -22.67 -6.62 2.55
C ILE A 192 -22.61 -7.87 1.64
N ILE A 193 -23.73 -8.60 1.52
CA ILE A 193 -23.89 -9.81 0.68
C ILE A 193 -24.00 -9.47 -0.82
#